data_AF-A0A948Q320-F1
#
_entry.id   AF-A0A948Q320-F1
#
_cell.length_a   1.000
_cell.length_b   1.000
_cell.length_c   1.000
_cell.angle_alpha   90.00
_cell.angle_beta   90.00
_cell.angle_gamma   90.00
#
_symmetry.space_group_name_H-M   'P 1'
#
loop_
_entity.id
_entity.type
_entity.pdbx_description
1 polymer ?
#
loop_
_entity_poly.entity_id
_entity_poly.type
_entity_poly.pdbx_seq_one_letter_code
_entity_poly.pdbx_strand_id
1 'polypeptide(L)'
;MFEQFIPVILVLGVAAAFSALFLGISFWLGPSRPNRLKSSTYECGIPPRGSVQIRFFVRFFLVALFFLLFDLEAVFLYPWVVLFKGMV
;
A
#
# COMPACT_ATOMS: atom_id res chain seq x y z
N MET A 1 -19.28 20.90 9.72
CA MET A 1 -19.16 19.55 9.14
C MET A 1 -17.76 19.32 8.58
N PHE A 2 -17.31 20.06 7.55
CA PHE A 2 -15.98 19.87 6.94
C PHE A 2 -14.80 20.20 7.86
N GLU A 3 -14.97 21.15 8.78
CA GLU A 3 -13.97 21.49 9.82
C GLU A 3 -13.51 20.27 10.64
N GLN A 4 -14.34 19.23 10.77
CA GLN A 4 -13.99 18.00 11.50
C GLN A 4 -12.99 17.12 10.74
N PHE A 5 -12.82 17.33 9.44
CA PHE A 5 -11.84 16.61 8.62
C PHE A 5 -10.47 17.30 8.57
N ILE A 6 -10.38 18.55 9.03
CA ILE A 6 -9.11 19.30 9.07
C ILE A 6 -8.02 18.52 9.83
N PRO A 7 -8.27 17.95 11.03
CA PRO A 7 -7.25 17.17 11.73
C PRO A 7 -6.78 15.95 10.93
N VAL A 8 -7.69 15.27 10.22
CA VAL A 8 -7.37 14.07 9.42
C VAL A 8 -6.45 14.43 8.26
N ILE A 9 -6.80 15.47 7.52
CA ILE A 9 -5.99 15.95 6.38
C ILE A 9 -4.64 16.46 6.86
N LEU A 10 -4.60 17.16 7.99
CA LEU A 10 -3.36 17.66 8.59
C LEU A 10 -2.43 16.50 8.98
N VAL A 11 -2.95 15.46 9.63
CA VAL A 11 -2.16 14.27 9.99
C VAL A 11 -1.62 13.56 8.74
N LEU A 12 -2.45 13.38 7.71
CA LEU A 12 -2.01 12.77 6.45
C LEU A 12 -0.92 13.61 5.76
N GLY A 13 -1.09 14.93 5.72
CA GLY A 13 -0.12 15.85 5.15
C GLY A 13 1.21 15.83 5.90
N VAL A 14 1.17 15.86 7.23
CA VAL A 14 2.37 15.76 8.07
C VAL A 14 3.06 14.41 7.86
N ALA A 15 2.33 13.29 7.87
CA ALA A 15 2.90 11.97 7.65
C ALA A 15 3.59 11.84 6.28
N ALA A 16 2.96 12.35 5.21
CA ALA A 16 3.54 12.39 3.88
C ALA A 16 4.78 13.29 3.82
N ALA A 17 4.72 14.48 4.43
CA ALA A 17 5.83 15.42 4.48
C ALA A 17 7.05 14.84 5.21
N PHE A 18 6.85 14.22 6.38
CA PHE A 18 7.93 13.55 7.11
C PHE A 18 8.52 12.37 6.33
N SER A 19 7.67 11.55 5.69
CA SER A 19 8.14 10.42 4.87
C SER A 19 9.02 10.90 3.71
N ALA A 20 8.57 11.94 2.99
CA ALA A 20 9.34 12.55 1.92
C ALA A 20 10.62 13.23 2.42
N LEU A 21 10.55 13.93 3.56
CA LEU A 21 11.70 14.60 4.18
C LEU A 21 12.77 13.60 4.56
N PHE A 22 12.43 12.51 5.25
CA PHE A 22 13.41 11.51 5.67
C PHE A 22 14.00 10.75 4.49
N LEU A 23 13.19 10.38 3.49
CA LEU A 23 13.71 9.78 2.26
C LEU A 23 14.63 10.75 1.50
N GLY A 24 14.27 12.04 1.43
CA GLY A 24 15.07 13.08 0.81
C GLY A 24 16.39 13.33 1.52
N ILE A 25 16.39 13.43 2.85
CA ILE A 25 17.59 13.54 3.69
C ILE A 25 18.46 12.29 3.52
N SER A 26 17.88 11.09 3.56
CA SER A 26 18.62 9.83 3.39
C SER A 26 19.29 9.75 2.02
N PHE A 27 18.61 10.18 0.97
CA PHE A 27 19.17 10.24 -0.37
C PHE A 27 20.28 11.30 -0.50
N TRP A 28 20.12 12.47 0.13
CA TRP A 28 21.09 13.57 0.03
C TRP A 28 22.35 13.35 0.87
N LEU A 29 22.22 12.81 2.09
CA LEU A 29 23.35 12.50 2.98
C LEU A 29 23.98 11.13 2.67
N GLY A 30 23.27 10.24 2.00
CA GLY A 30 23.73 8.89 1.70
C GLY A 30 24.91 8.87 0.71
N PRO A 31 25.98 8.08 0.96
CA PRO A 31 27.10 7.97 0.03
C PRO A 31 26.65 7.29 -1.27
N SER A 32 26.60 8.05 -2.36
CA SER A 32 26.28 7.51 -3.68
C SER A 32 27.50 6.83 -4.31
N ARG A 33 27.51 5.49 -4.32
CA ARG A 33 28.52 4.68 -5.00
C ARG A 33 27.85 3.66 -5.93
N PRO A 34 27.32 4.11 -7.08
CA PRO A 34 26.67 3.23 -8.04
C PRO A 34 27.68 2.22 -8.58
N ASN A 35 27.29 0.95 -8.60
CA ASN A 35 28.08 -0.12 -9.18
C ASN A 35 27.11 -1.05 -9.91
N ARG A 36 27.48 -1.52 -11.10
CA ARG A 36 26.69 -2.44 -11.92
C ARG A 36 26.24 -3.70 -11.16
N LEU A 37 27.08 -4.21 -10.24
CA LEU A 37 26.74 -5.34 -9.38
C LEU A 37 25.78 -4.99 -8.24
N LYS A 38 25.77 -3.73 -7.75
CA LYS A 38 24.83 -3.28 -6.71
C LYS A 38 23.43 -3.01 -7.28
N SER A 39 23.37 -2.66 -8.57
CA SER A 39 22.12 -2.39 -9.28
C SER A 39 21.58 -3.62 -10.03
N SER A 40 22.26 -4.76 -9.99
CA SER A 40 21.75 -6.01 -10.57
C SER A 40 20.81 -6.71 -9.62
N THR A 41 19.81 -7.41 -10.15
CA THR A 41 18.91 -8.28 -9.38
C THR A 41 19.72 -9.27 -8.54
N TYR A 42 19.35 -9.42 -7.27
CA TYR A 42 19.99 -10.37 -6.36
C TYR A 42 19.54 -11.80 -6.69
N GLU A 43 20.51 -12.66 -7.00
CA GLU A 43 20.29 -14.09 -7.32
C GLU A 43 21.42 -14.94 -6.70
N CYS A 44 21.70 -14.73 -5.41
CA CYS A 44 22.71 -15.47 -4.63
C CYS A 44 24.11 -15.56 -5.28
N GLY A 45 24.53 -14.54 -6.03
CA GLY A 45 25.84 -14.48 -6.69
C GLY A 45 25.88 -15.07 -8.11
N ILE A 46 24.75 -15.53 -8.64
CA ILE A 46 24.61 -16.06 -10.00
C ILE A 46 24.03 -14.96 -10.90
N PRO A 47 24.45 -14.81 -12.16
CA PRO A 47 23.78 -13.90 -13.07
C PRO A 47 22.33 -14.34 -13.30
N PRO A 48 21.33 -13.44 -13.18
CA PRO A 48 19.94 -13.79 -13.38
C PRO A 48 19.75 -14.35 -14.79
N ARG A 49 19.14 -15.54 -14.89
CA ARG A 49 18.87 -16.22 -16.16
C ARG A 49 17.37 -16.38 -16.36
N GLY A 50 16.91 -16.08 -17.58
CA GLY A 50 15.55 -16.38 -18.05
C GLY A 50 14.54 -15.23 -17.90
N SER A 51 13.35 -15.43 -18.45
CA SER A 51 12.21 -14.56 -18.22
C SER A 51 11.54 -14.96 -16.90
N VAL A 52 11.24 -13.99 -16.03
CA VAL A 52 10.55 -14.23 -14.76
C VAL A 52 9.04 -14.35 -14.99
N GLN A 53 8.62 -15.16 -15.97
CA GLN A 53 7.22 -15.50 -16.18
C GLN A 53 6.81 -16.62 -15.23
N ILE A 54 6.61 -16.26 -13.98
CA ILE A 54 5.95 -17.12 -13.01
C ILE A 54 4.46 -17.20 -13.35
N ARG A 55 3.94 -18.43 -13.41
CA ARG A 55 2.50 -18.66 -13.43
C ARG A 55 1.94 -18.25 -12.08
N PHE A 56 1.30 -17.10 -12.01
CA PHE A 56 0.59 -16.69 -10.81
C PHE A 56 -0.57 -17.64 -10.55
N PHE A 57 -0.62 -18.19 -9.34
CA PHE A 57 -1.69 -19.09 -8.96
C PHE A 57 -3.01 -18.32 -8.89
N VAL A 58 -4.07 -18.88 -9.51
CA VAL A 58 -5.43 -18.29 -9.53
C VAL A 58 -6.00 -18.07 -8.12
N ARG A 59 -5.49 -18.77 -7.10
CA ARG A 59 -5.88 -18.59 -5.70
C ARG A 59 -5.82 -17.15 -5.21
N PHE A 60 -4.82 -16.35 -5.64
CA PHE A 60 -4.73 -14.95 -5.23
C PHE A 60 -5.84 -14.09 -5.85
N PHE A 61 -6.24 -14.41 -7.07
CA PHE A 61 -7.38 -13.76 -7.73
C PHE A 61 -8.68 -14.09 -7.02
N LEU A 62 -8.91 -15.35 -6.66
CA LEU A 62 -10.12 -15.75 -5.93
C LEU A 62 -10.21 -15.06 -4.56
N VAL A 63 -9.09 -14.96 -3.82
CA VAL A 63 -9.03 -14.23 -2.54
C VAL A 63 -9.36 -12.75 -2.73
N ALA A 64 -8.80 -12.09 -3.76
CA ALA A 64 -9.09 -10.70 -4.05
C ALA A 64 -10.55 -10.47 -4.49
N LEU A 65 -11.10 -11.39 -5.29
CA LEU A 65 -12.49 -11.34 -5.76
C LEU A 65 -13.46 -11.50 -4.58
N PHE A 66 -13.21 -12.46 -3.68
CA PHE A 66 -14.02 -12.61 -2.48
C PHE A 66 -13.89 -11.40 -1.55
N PHE A 67 -12.68 -10.87 -1.34
CA PHE A 67 -12.49 -9.66 -0.55
C PHE A 67 -13.31 -8.49 -1.10
N LEU A 68 -13.26 -8.26 -2.41
CA LEU A 68 -14.04 -7.21 -3.07
C LEU A 68 -15.55 -7.42 -2.90
N LEU A 69 -16.02 -8.65 -3.04
CA LEU A 69 -17.43 -8.98 -2.88
C LEU A 69 -17.89 -8.73 -1.43
N PHE A 70 -17.13 -9.21 -0.44
CA PHE A 70 -17.47 -9.01 0.97
C PHE A 70 -17.38 -7.55 1.42
N ASP A 71 -16.42 -6.78 0.91
CA ASP A 71 -16.31 -5.36 1.21
C ASP A 71 -17.52 -4.58 0.65
N LEU A 72 -17.95 -4.94 -0.56
CA LEU A 72 -19.17 -4.40 -1.17
C LEU A 72 -20.43 -4.80 -0.39
N GLU A 73 -20.53 -6.04 0.10
CA GLU A 73 -21.63 -6.45 1.00
C GLU A 73 -21.63 -5.66 2.31
N ALA A 74 -20.46 -5.42 2.91
CA ALA A 74 -20.35 -4.62 4.13
C ALA A 74 -20.85 -3.18 3.93
N VAL A 75 -20.59 -2.57 2.77
CA VAL A 75 -21.13 -1.26 2.41
C VAL A 75 -22.66 -1.26 2.39
N PHE A 76 -23.31 -2.34 1.92
CA PHE A 76 -24.77 -2.46 1.95
C PHE A 76 -25.34 -2.75 3.33
N LEU A 77 -24.61 -3.47 4.18
CA LEU A 77 -25.01 -3.72 5.56
C LEU A 77 -24.90 -2.48 6.45
N TYR A 78 -23.99 -1.55 6.14
CA TYR A 78 -23.71 -0.38 6.99
C TYR A 78 -24.93 0.52 7.25
N PRO A 79 -25.73 0.93 6.23
CA PRO A 79 -26.95 1.70 6.46
C PRO A 79 -27.97 0.96 7.33
N TRP A 80 -28.14 -0.35 7.12
CA TRP A 80 -29.05 -1.17 7.92
C TRP A 80 -28.65 -1.16 9.41
N VAL A 81 -27.36 -1.34 9.70
CA VAL A 81 -26.84 -1.28 11.09
C VAL A 81 -27.07 0.08 11.73
N VAL A 82 -26.78 1.17 11.00
CA VAL A 82 -26.94 2.54 11.53
C VAL A 82 -28.41 2.86 11.84
N LEU A 83 -29.34 2.40 10.99
CA LEU A 83 -30.77 2.60 11.21
C LEU A 83 -31.31 1.77 12.39
N PHE A 84 -30.91 0.50 12.51
CA PHE A 84 -31.32 -0.36 13.64
C PHE A 84 -30.80 0.15 14.98
N LYS A 85 -29.59 0.73 15.02
CA LYS A 85 -29.06 1.40 16.22
C LYS A 85 -29.88 2.62 16.66
N GLY A 86 -30.62 3.26 15.76
CA GLY A 86 -31.50 4.38 16.10
C GLY A 86 -32.88 3.96 16.66
N MET A 87 -33.23 2.68 16.55
CA MET A 87 -34.54 2.13 16.98
C MET A 87 -34.52 1.46 18.36
N VAL A 88 -33.33 1.22 18.93
CA VAL A 88 -33.11 0.69 20.29
C VAL A 88 -32.46 1.77 21.14
#